data_AF-A0A438J882-F1
#
_entry.id   AF-A0A438J882-F1
#
_cell.length_a   1.000
_cell.length_b   1.000
_cell.length_c   1.000
_cell.angle_alpha   90.00
_cell.angle_beta   90.00
_cell.angle_gamma   90.00
#
_symmetry.space_group_name_H-M   'P 1'
#
loop_
_entity.id
_entity.type
_entity.pdbx_description
1 polymer ?
#
loop_
_entity_poly.entity_id
_entity_poly.type
_entity_poly.pdbx_seq_one_letter_code
_entity_poly.pdbx_strand_id
1 'polypeptide(L)' 'MPFYDCMLLLKPHVNKESLMDLVARVGKHVYRRNGVLTDIKSFGIVRLGYGIKKLDGRYYQCNGTRCDRTMLSDPQMV' A
#
# COMPACT_ATOMS: atom_id res chain seq x y z
N MET A 1 17.09 -11.87 6.74
CA MET A 1 16.00 -11.69 5.77
C MET A 1 15.51 -10.26 5.85
N PRO A 2 15.37 -9.51 4.74
CA PRO A 2 15.02 -8.10 4.78
C PRO A 2 13.53 -7.89 5.07
N PHE A 3 13.24 -6.99 6.00
CA PHE A 3 11.90 -6.49 6.27
C PHE A 3 11.64 -5.29 5.34
N TYR A 4 10.48 -5.28 4.67
CA TYR A 4 10.13 -4.21 3.73
C TYR A 4 8.86 -3.50 4.18
N ASP A 5 8.98 -2.20 4.41
CA ASP A 5 7.82 -1.33 4.66
C ASP A 5 7.26 -0.84 3.33
N CYS A 6 6.00 -1.15 3.06
CA CYS A 6 5.29 -0.70 1.86
C CYS A 6 4.31 0.42 2.21
N MET A 7 4.59 1.64 1.75
CA MET A 7 3.65 2.75 1.84
C MET A 7 2.81 2.89 0.57
N LEU A 8 1.49 2.75 0.72
CA LEU A 8 0.49 2.91 -0.34
C LEU A 8 -0.19 4.28 -0.20
N LEU A 9 0.04 5.15 -1.18
CA LEU A 9 -0.67 6.42 -1.32
C LEU A 9 -1.78 6.26 -2.37
N LEU A 10 -3.03 6.29 -1.91
CA LEU A 10 -4.21 6.12 -2.75
C LEU A 10 -4.87 7.47 -3.08
N LYS A 11 -5.54 7.51 -4.22
CA LYS A 11 -6.34 8.68 -4.61
C LYS A 11 -7.49 8.87 -3.61
N PRO A 12 -7.92 10.12 -3.35
CA PRO A 12 -8.90 10.42 -2.31
C PRO A 12 -10.30 9.86 -2.60
N HIS A 13 -10.62 9.58 -3.86
CA HIS A 13 -11.91 9.00 -4.27
C HIS A 13 -11.96 7.46 -4.16
N VAL A 14 -10.87 6.80 -3.78
CA VAL A 14 -10.86 5.34 -3.67
C VAL A 14 -11.59 4.92 -2.39
N ASN A 15 -12.65 4.12 -2.55
CA ASN A 15 -13.41 3.57 -1.44
C ASN A 15 -12.55 2.67 -0.56
N LYS A 16 -12.85 2.67 0.75
CA LYS A 16 -12.18 1.82 1.74
C LYS A 16 -12.36 0.33 1.44
N GLU A 17 -13.49 -0.07 0.87
CA GLU A 17 -13.76 -1.45 0.46
C GLU A 17 -12.79 -1.92 -0.63
N SER A 18 -12.61 -1.11 -1.68
CA SER A 18 -11.66 -1.40 -2.76
C SER A 18 -10.21 -1.45 -2.28
N LEU A 19 -9.87 -0.69 -1.23
CA LEU A 19 -8.57 -0.77 -0.57
C LEU A 19 -8.40 -2.10 0.17
N MET A 20 -9.41 -2.56 0.92
CA MET A 20 -9.36 -3.84 1.62
C MET A 20 -9.21 -5.01 0.64
N ASP A 21 -9.89 -4.96 -0.50
CA ASP A 21 -9.73 -5.97 -1.57
C ASP A 21 -8.32 -5.95 -2.19
N LEU A 22 -7.70 -4.78 -2.32
CA LEU A 22 -6.32 -4.67 -2.78
C LEU A 22 -5.36 -5.31 -1.78
N VAL A 23 -5.49 -4.97 -0.50
CA VAL A 23 -4.65 -5.52 0.58
C VAL A 23 -4.84 -7.03 0.68
N ALA A 24 -6.07 -7.54 0.56
CA ALA A 24 -6.35 -8.98 0.56
C ALA A 24 -5.66 -9.71 -0.62
N ARG A 25 -5.68 -9.12 -1.82
CA ARG A 25 -4.98 -9.69 -3.00
C ARG A 25 -3.47 -9.70 -2.81
N VAL A 26 -2.90 -8.63 -2.27
CA VAL A 26 -1.47 -8.54 -1.95
C VAL A 26 -1.11 -9.56 -0.87
N GLY A 27 -1.93 -9.68 0.18
CA GLY A 27 -1.75 -10.67 1.25
C GLY A 27 -1.73 -12.10 0.71
N LYS A 28 -2.67 -12.47 -0.17
CA LYS A 28 -2.66 -13.78 -0.86
C LYS A 28 -1.41 -14.00 -1.69
N HIS A 29 -0.93 -12.96 -2.38
CA HIS A 29 0.27 -13.04 -3.20
C HIS A 29 1.54 -13.24 -2.35
N VAL A 30 1.63 -12.54 -1.22
CA VAL A 30 2.72 -12.68 -0.25
C VAL A 30 2.71 -14.07 0.37
N TYR A 31 1.54 -14.55 0.79
CA TYR A 31 1.37 -15.89 1.36
C TYR A 31 1.81 -16.99 0.39
N ARG A 32 1.48 -16.87 -0.90
CA ARG A 32 1.89 -17.83 -1.94
C ARG A 32 3.42 -17.90 -2.15
N ARG A 33 4.15 -16.83 -1.83
CA ARG A 33 5.63 -16.78 -1.94
C ARG A 33 6.31 -17.05 -0.59
N ASN A 34 5.63 -17.70 0.35
CA ASN A 34 6.09 -17.97 1.72
C ASN A 34 6.43 -16.72 2.54
N GLY A 35 5.94 -15.55 2.14
CA GLY A 35 6.12 -14.31 2.89
C GLY A 35 5.11 -14.17 4.03
N VAL A 36 5.46 -13.35 5.02
CA VAL A 36 4.61 -13.06 6.17
C VAL A 36 4.25 -11.57 6.18
N LEU A 37 2.97 -11.26 6.40
CA LEU A 37 2.53 -9.89 6.62
C LEU A 37 2.38 -9.66 8.12
N THR A 38 3.09 -8.66 8.67
CA THR A 38 3.10 -8.40 10.12
C THR A 38 2.06 -7.39 10.54
N ASP A 39 2.00 -6.24 9.85
CA ASP A 39 1.10 -5.16 10.27
C ASP A 39 0.52 -4.39 9.07
N ILE A 40 -0.73 -3.96 9.22
CA ILE A 40 -1.45 -3.12 8.27
C ILE A 40 -2.00 -1.92 9.05
N LYS A 41 -1.44 -0.74 8.82
CA LYS A 41 -1.86 0.49 9.47
C LYS A 41 -2.41 1.50 8.46
N SER A 42 -3.65 1.92 8.66
CA SER A 42 -4.26 3.00 7.88
C SER A 42 -4.01 4.36 8.54
N PHE A 43 -3.51 5.33 7.77
CA PHE A 43 -3.29 6.71 8.23
C PHE A 43 -4.41 7.69 7.84
N GLY A 44 -5.39 7.24 7.06
CA GLY A 44 -6.52 8.08 6.63
C GLY A 44 -6.10 9.12 5.58
N ILE A 45 -6.80 10.26 5.54
CA ILE A 45 -6.54 11.34 4.59
C ILE A 45 -5.29 12.11 5.04
N VAL A 46 -4.23 12.04 4.24
CA VAL A 46 -2.98 12.76 4.44
C VAL A 46 -2.88 13.89 3.42
N ARG A 47 -2.57 15.11 3.88
CA ARG A 47 -2.28 16.25 3.00
C ARG A 47 -0.85 16.13 2.48
N LEU A 48 -0.69 16.21 1.17
CA LEU A 48 0.63 16.16 0.53
C LEU A 48 1.28 17.55 0.58
N GLY A 49 2.59 17.60 0.81
CA GLY A 49 3.35 18.85 0.79
C GLY A 49 3.39 19.53 -0.59
N TYR A 50 3.13 18.76 -1.65
CA TYR A 50 2.99 19.26 -3.01
C TYR A 50 1.95 18.42 -3.78
N GLY A 51 1.38 19.00 -4.84
CA GLY A 51 0.40 18.30 -5.66
C GLY A 51 1.06 17.24 -6.54
N ILE A 52 0.76 15.96 -6.32
CA ILE A 52 1.25 14.86 -7.17
C ILE A 52 0.44 14.86 -8.47
N LYS A 53 1.13 14.94 -9.61
CA LYS A 53 0.50 14.84 -10.93
C LYS A 53 0.25 13.36 -11.29
N LYS A 54 -1.00 13.03 -11.55
CA LYS A 54 -1.45 11.77 -12.15
C LYS A 54 -2.16 12.08 -13.48
N LEU A 55 -2.53 11.04 -14.23
CA LEU A 55 -3.30 11.18 -15.47
C LEU A 55 -4.61 11.94 -15.25
N ASP A 56 -5.26 11.73 -14.11
CA ASP A 56 -6.55 12.35 -13.76
C ASP A 56 -6.43 13.78 -13.18
N GLY A 57 -5.21 14.33 -13.07
CA GLY A 57 -4.99 15.68 -12.55
C GLY A 57 -3.96 15.75 -11.40
N ARG A 58 -3.95 16.87 -10.69
CA ARG A 58 -3.06 17.09 -9.54
C ARG A 58 -3.80 16.85 -8.23
N TYR A 59 -3.26 15.96 -7.40
CA TYR A 59 -3.82 15.62 -6.10
C TYR A 59 -2.96 16.21 -4.99
N TYR A 60 -3.58 17.01 -4.12
CA TYR A 60 -2.96 17.59 -2.92
C TYR A 60 -3.32 16.83 -1.64
N GLN A 61 -4.24 15.86 -1.74
CA GLN A 61 -4.66 14.99 -0.65
C GLN A 61 -4.72 13.55 -1.17
N CYS A 62 -4.29 12.61 -0.33
CA CYS A 62 -4.30 11.19 -0.64
C CYS A 62 -4.62 10.38 0.62
N ASN A 63 -5.22 9.21 0.45
CA ASN A 63 -5.38 8.26 1.54
C ASN A 63 -4.09 7.47 1.72
N GLY A 64 -3.48 7.57 2.89
CA GLY A 64 -2.27 6.85 3.25
C GLY A 64 -2.59 5.53 3.94
N THR A 65 -2.02 4.44 3.44
CA THR A 65 -1.99 3.15 4.15
C THR A 65 -0.55 2.67 4.16
N ARG A 66 -0.04 2.26 5.32
CA ARG A 66 1.27 1.61 5.45
C ARG A 66 1.05 0.15 5.80
N CYS A 67 1.76 -0.71 5.09
CA CYS A 67 1.77 -2.13 5.35
C CYS A 67 3.22 -2.54 5.57
N ASP A 68 3.50 -3.06 6.75
CA ASP A 68 4.83 -3.52 7.11
C ASP A 68 4.89 -5.01 6.80
N ARG A 69 5.75 -5.39 5.83
CA ARG A 69 5.89 -6.76 5.35
C ARG A 69 7.17 -7.39 5.91
N THR A 70 7.02 -8.54 6.53
CA THR A 70 8.13 -9.49 6.74
C THR A 70 8.21 -10.42 5.54
N MET A 71 8.82 -9.98 4.44
CA MET A 71 9.01 -10.90 3.31
C MET A 71 10.03 -11.99 3.70
N LEU A 72 9.59 -13.23 3.57
CA LEU A 72 10.45 -14.39 3.38
C LEU A 72 10.24 -14.85 1.92
N SER A 73 10.51 -13.94 0.99
CA SER A 73 10.18 -14.10 -0.43
C SER A 73 11.18 -13.34 -1.30
N ASP A 74 11.59 -13.97 -2.40
CA ASP A 74 12.64 -13.53 -3.32
C ASP A 74 12.58 -12.04 -3.72
N PRO A 75 13.74 -11.37 -3.87
CA PRO A 75 13.85 -9.95 -4.25
C PRO A 75 13.28 -9.61 -5.64
N GLN A 76 12.76 -10.57 -6.41
CA GLN A 76 12.11 -10.37 -7.70
C GLN A 76 10.62 -9.97 -7.57
N MET A 77 10.32 -9.02 -6.68
CA MET A 77 8.97 -8.42 -6.56
C MET A 77 8.89 -7.07 -7.30
N VAL A 78 9.63 -6.94 -8.41
CA VAL A 78 9.64 -5.80 -9.35
C VAL A 78 9.02 -6.24 -10.66
#